data_AF-A0A2V2V489-F1
#
_entry.id   AF-A0A2V2V489-F1
#
_cell.length_a   1.000
_cell.length_b   1.000
_cell.length_c   1.000
_cell.angle_alpha   90.00
_cell.angle_beta   90.00
_cell.angle_gamma   90.00
#
_symmetry.space_group_name_H-M   'P 1'
#
loop_
_entity.id
_entity.type
_entity.pdbx_description
1 polymer ?
#
loop_
_entity_poly.entity_id
_entity_poly.type
_entity_poly.pdbx_seq_one_letter_code
_entity_poly.pdbx_strand_id
1 'polypeptide(L)'
;MQNAKGKNHVSGGVKLTKQDDILLDERINANTLVYSKKSLVAVALIAAFQPVYLSHAVNGLDWFSPANTFLYIAVMIFTVCMLTQAYITMVESEFWRRQRHYHEVRECDEKLLHKLRLQVAVGYTLFFINSVFSVFCTGLHMYIFRHSDPRASFILSPTLTAALLWLVAQKNEESRRRLMAQHK
;
A
#
# COMPACT_ATOMS: atom_id res chain seq x y z
N MET A 1 29.90 63.24 -17.10
CA MET A 1 30.68 62.40 -16.17
C MET A 1 29.77 61.93 -15.05
N GLN A 2 29.95 60.68 -14.60
CA GLN A 2 29.29 59.97 -13.48
C GLN A 2 27.88 59.42 -13.75
N ASN A 3 27.72 58.13 -14.07
CA ASN A 3 27.63 56.93 -13.20
C ASN A 3 26.31 56.78 -12.44
N ALA A 4 25.49 55.80 -12.85
CA ALA A 4 24.56 55.10 -11.96
C ALA A 4 24.36 53.65 -12.46
N LYS A 5 25.29 52.79 -12.06
CA LYS A 5 25.11 51.33 -11.96
C LYS A 5 24.13 51.04 -10.83
N GLY A 6 23.23 50.07 -11.03
CA GLY A 6 22.75 49.26 -9.90
C GLY A 6 21.31 48.79 -10.00
N LYS A 7 21.13 47.52 -10.41
CA LYS A 7 20.68 46.44 -9.51
C LYS A 7 20.49 45.16 -10.33
N ASN A 8 21.53 44.34 -10.37
CA ASN A 8 21.36 42.93 -10.69
C ASN A 8 20.71 42.27 -9.47
N HIS A 9 19.49 41.76 -9.67
CA HIS A 9 18.79 40.90 -8.74
C HIS A 9 19.58 39.59 -8.62
N VAL A 10 20.39 39.46 -7.56
CA VAL A 10 21.02 38.18 -7.23
C VAL A 10 19.95 37.31 -6.59
N SER A 11 19.42 36.37 -7.39
CA SER A 11 18.65 35.23 -6.89
C SER A 11 19.54 34.46 -5.92
N GLY A 12 19.21 34.54 -4.63
CA GLY A 12 19.91 33.85 -3.56
C GLY A 12 19.66 32.35 -3.63
N GLY A 13 20.40 31.66 -4.50
CA GLY A 13 20.57 30.21 -4.41
C GLY A 13 21.38 29.90 -3.15
N VAL A 14 20.73 29.38 -2.12
CA VAL A 14 21.41 28.85 -0.93
C VAL A 14 22.34 27.74 -1.40
N LYS A 15 23.66 27.95 -1.28
CA LYS A 15 24.66 26.92 -1.54
C LYS A 15 24.62 25.91 -0.41
N LEU A 16 23.92 24.80 -0.62
CA LEU A 16 23.98 23.62 0.25
C LEU A 16 25.45 23.22 0.44
N THR A 17 25.87 23.11 1.70
CA THR A 17 27.22 22.63 2.00
C THR A 17 27.26 21.10 1.89
N LYS A 18 28.43 20.51 1.63
CA LYS A 18 28.58 19.04 1.57
C LYS A 18 28.12 18.35 2.86
N GLN A 19 28.12 19.05 3.99
CA GLN A 19 27.59 18.58 5.27
C GLN A 19 26.07 18.51 5.28
N ASP A 20 25.39 19.47 4.65
CA ASP A 20 23.93 19.43 4.49
C ASP A 20 23.50 18.28 3.57
N ASP A 21 24.26 18.01 2.51
CA ASP A 21 23.99 16.87 1.61
C ASP A 21 24.14 15.53 2.35
N ILE A 22 25.17 15.38 3.19
CA ILE A 22 25.36 14.18 4.01
C ILE A 22 24.22 14.05 5.04
N LEU A 23 23.83 15.13 5.69
CA LEU A 23 22.70 15.14 6.63
C LEU A 23 21.36 14.84 5.94
N LEU A 24 21.17 15.34 4.71
CA LEU A 24 20.01 15.05 3.90
C LEU A 24 19.98 13.58 3.51
N ASP A 25 21.09 13.03 3.00
CA ASP A 25 21.19 11.62 2.66
C ASP A 25 20.97 10.74 3.89
N GLU A 26 21.56 11.08 5.03
CA GLU A 26 21.37 10.34 6.28
C GLU A 26 19.91 10.37 6.75
N ARG A 27 19.23 11.51 6.64
CA ARG A 27 17.79 11.62 6.95
C ARG A 27 16.90 10.94 5.92
N ILE A 28 17.28 10.94 4.64
CA ILE A 28 16.58 10.23 3.58
C ILE A 28 16.71 8.72 3.83
N ASN A 29 17.91 8.24 4.10
CA ASN A 29 18.19 6.83 4.37
C ASN A 29 17.51 6.35 5.65
N ALA A 30 17.52 7.16 6.71
CA ALA A 30 16.81 6.87 7.97
C ALA A 30 15.28 6.77 7.79
N ASN A 31 14.72 7.46 6.79
CA ASN A 31 13.30 7.39 6.43
C ASN A 31 12.98 6.29 5.39
N THR A 32 13.97 5.57 4.86
CA THR A 32 13.69 4.49 3.90
C THR A 32 13.27 3.19 4.60
N LEU A 33 12.04 2.77 4.32
CA LEU A 33 11.48 1.52 4.83
C LEU A 33 12.01 0.34 4.01
N VAL A 34 12.96 -0.41 4.57
CA VAL A 34 13.54 -1.59 3.90
C VAL A 34 12.69 -2.83 4.18
N TYR A 35 11.72 -3.10 3.32
CA TYR A 35 10.99 -4.37 3.28
C TYR A 35 10.87 -4.90 1.84
N SER A 36 10.76 -6.21 1.69
CA SER A 36 10.65 -6.84 0.38
C SER A 36 9.27 -6.59 -0.24
N LYS A 37 9.17 -5.65 -1.19
CA LYS A 37 7.92 -5.43 -1.95
C LYS A 37 7.50 -6.67 -2.74
N LYS A 38 8.46 -7.52 -3.13
CA LYS A 38 8.21 -8.77 -3.87
C LYS A 38 7.42 -9.79 -3.04
N SER A 39 7.65 -9.85 -1.72
CA SER A 39 6.86 -10.75 -0.87
C SER A 39 5.41 -10.29 -0.74
N LEU A 40 5.14 -8.98 -0.77
CA LEU A 40 3.76 -8.46 -0.78
C LEU A 40 3.01 -8.87 -2.06
N VAL A 41 3.70 -8.86 -3.21
CA VAL A 41 3.12 -9.35 -4.47
C VAL A 41 2.78 -10.84 -4.38
N ALA A 42 3.66 -11.66 -3.80
CA ALA A 42 3.40 -13.08 -3.58
C ALA A 42 2.17 -13.31 -2.68
N VAL A 43 2.03 -12.54 -1.60
CA VAL A 43 0.84 -12.60 -0.74
C VAL A 43 -0.41 -12.14 -1.48
N ALA A 44 -0.31 -11.08 -2.29
CA ALA A 44 -1.42 -10.62 -3.13
C ALA A 44 -1.87 -11.68 -4.13
N LEU A 45 -0.94 -12.42 -4.74
CA LEU A 45 -1.25 -13.54 -5.65
C LEU A 45 -2.00 -14.66 -4.94
N ILE A 46 -1.54 -15.07 -3.75
CA ILE A 46 -2.22 -16.09 -2.94
C ILE A 46 -3.64 -15.64 -2.59
N ALA A 47 -3.81 -14.40 -2.15
CA ALA A 47 -5.12 -13.84 -1.81
C ALA A 47 -6.05 -13.72 -3.03
N ALA A 48 -5.52 -13.28 -4.18
CA ALA A 48 -6.28 -13.15 -5.42
C ALA A 48 -6.70 -14.50 -6.03
N PHE A 49 -6.04 -15.60 -5.64
CA PHE A 49 -6.46 -16.94 -6.06
C PHE A 49 -7.75 -17.41 -5.37
N GLN A 50 -8.01 -16.96 -4.14
CA GLN A 50 -9.24 -17.31 -3.39
C GLN A 50 -10.54 -17.09 -4.20
N PRO A 51 -10.82 -15.91 -4.78
CA PRO A 51 -12.04 -15.70 -5.57
C PRO A 51 -12.11 -16.55 -6.85
N VAL A 52 -10.97 -16.92 -7.44
CA VAL A 52 -10.93 -17.84 -8.60
C VAL A 52 -11.36 -19.23 -8.18
N TYR A 53 -10.84 -19.71 -7.05
CA TYR A 53 -11.24 -20.99 -6.47
C TYR A 53 -12.74 -20.99 -6.13
N LEU A 54 -13.25 -19.93 -5.49
CA LEU A 54 -14.66 -19.82 -5.14
C LEU A 54 -15.57 -19.78 -6.38
N SER A 55 -15.19 -19.05 -7.42
CA SER A 55 -15.96 -18.99 -8.67
C SER A 55 -16.12 -20.36 -9.32
N HIS A 56 -15.08 -21.18 -9.28
CA HIS A 56 -15.12 -22.51 -9.83
C HIS A 56 -15.88 -23.49 -8.94
N ALA A 57 -15.55 -23.53 -7.65
CA ALA A 57 -16.12 -24.49 -6.71
C ALA A 57 -17.60 -24.21 -6.38
N VAL A 58 -18.00 -22.92 -6.32
CA VAL A 58 -19.35 -22.51 -5.89
C VAL A 58 -20.24 -22.22 -7.08
N ASN A 59 -19.75 -21.47 -8.07
CA ASN A 59 -20.56 -21.01 -9.19
C ASN A 59 -20.42 -21.89 -10.45
N GLY A 60 -19.60 -22.96 -10.40
CA GLY A 60 -19.48 -23.94 -11.47
C GLY A 60 -18.81 -23.41 -12.75
N LEU A 61 -18.05 -22.31 -12.67
CA LEU A 61 -17.34 -21.78 -13.83
C LEU A 61 -16.11 -22.63 -14.16
N ASP A 62 -16.19 -23.37 -15.27
CA ASP A 62 -15.12 -24.26 -15.74
C ASP A 62 -13.82 -23.51 -16.05
N TRP A 63 -12.71 -24.06 -15.55
CA TRP A 63 -11.35 -23.57 -15.76
C TRP A 63 -10.84 -23.80 -17.18
N PHE A 64 -11.33 -24.85 -17.85
CA PHE A 64 -10.86 -25.25 -19.18
C PHE A 64 -11.50 -24.46 -20.31
N SER A 65 -12.56 -23.69 -20.03
CA SER A 65 -13.14 -22.80 -21.03
C SER A 65 -12.21 -21.60 -21.24
N PRO A 66 -11.68 -21.37 -22.46
CA PRO A 66 -10.67 -20.34 -22.70
C PRO A 66 -11.16 -18.92 -22.37
N ALA A 67 -12.46 -18.66 -22.55
CA ALA A 67 -13.07 -17.39 -22.17
C ALA A 67 -13.03 -17.15 -20.65
N ASN A 68 -13.32 -18.20 -19.86
CA ASN A 68 -13.26 -18.12 -18.40
C ASN A 68 -11.81 -18.05 -17.91
N THR A 69 -10.88 -18.77 -18.53
CA THR A 69 -9.45 -18.69 -18.20
C THR A 69 -8.91 -17.28 -18.38
N PHE A 70 -9.21 -16.63 -19.53
CA PHE A 70 -8.83 -15.25 -19.76
C PHE A 70 -9.43 -14.31 -18.72
N LEU A 71 -10.70 -14.50 -18.37
CA LEU A 71 -11.37 -13.73 -17.34
C LEU A 71 -10.70 -13.89 -15.97
N TYR A 72 -10.37 -15.13 -15.57
CA TYR A 72 -9.67 -15.42 -14.32
C TYR A 72 -8.33 -14.71 -14.24
N ILE A 73 -7.54 -14.76 -15.32
CA ILE A 73 -6.24 -14.10 -15.39
C ILE A 73 -6.41 -12.57 -15.28
N ALA A 74 -7.32 -11.98 -16.05
CA ALA A 74 -7.54 -10.54 -16.07
C ALA A 74 -7.97 -10.01 -14.68
N VAL A 75 -8.95 -10.67 -14.06
CA VAL A 75 -9.45 -10.28 -12.73
C VAL A 75 -8.39 -10.53 -11.65
N MET A 76 -7.63 -11.62 -11.72
CA MET A 76 -6.52 -11.85 -10.78
C MET A 76 -5.45 -10.77 -10.90
N ILE A 77 -5.00 -10.43 -12.10
CA ILE A 77 -3.97 -9.39 -12.29
C ILE A 77 -4.44 -8.08 -11.68
N PHE A 78 -5.67 -7.66 -11.98
CA PHE A 78 -6.26 -6.45 -11.40
C PHE A 78 -6.28 -6.51 -9.87
N THR A 79 -6.76 -7.62 -9.31
CA THR A 79 -6.88 -7.82 -7.86
C THR A 79 -5.51 -7.80 -7.19
N VAL A 80 -4.50 -8.45 -7.78
CA VAL A 80 -3.11 -8.44 -7.31
C VAL A 80 -2.54 -7.03 -7.32
N CYS A 81 -2.74 -6.28 -8.41
CA CYS A 81 -2.29 -4.89 -8.50
C CYS A 81 -2.90 -4.03 -7.39
N MET A 82 -4.22 -4.10 -7.22
CA MET A 82 -4.93 -3.32 -6.20
C MET A 82 -4.52 -3.71 -4.77
N LEU A 83 -4.45 -5.00 -4.46
CA LEU A 83 -4.03 -5.49 -3.15
C LEU A 83 -2.57 -5.12 -2.86
N THR A 84 -1.67 -5.22 -3.84
CA THR A 84 -0.27 -4.81 -3.69
C THR A 84 -0.16 -3.33 -3.34
N GLN A 85 -0.90 -2.47 -4.05
CA GLN A 85 -0.93 -1.04 -3.76
C GLN A 85 -1.51 -0.76 -2.37
N ALA A 86 -2.58 -1.47 -1.98
CA ALA A 86 -3.16 -1.37 -0.65
C ALA A 86 -2.17 -1.81 0.44
N TYR A 87 -1.43 -2.91 0.24
CA TYR A 87 -0.41 -3.36 1.19
C TYR A 87 0.70 -2.32 1.35
N ILE A 88 1.28 -1.81 0.26
CA ILE A 88 2.38 -0.85 0.31
C ILE A 88 1.95 0.41 1.09
N THR A 89 0.84 1.00 0.69
CA THR A 89 0.34 2.25 1.30
C THR A 89 -0.08 2.07 2.75
N MET A 90 -0.68 0.93 3.09
CA MET A 90 -1.12 0.66 4.45
C MET A 90 0.05 0.28 5.37
N VAL A 91 1.06 -0.45 4.89
CA VAL A 91 2.30 -0.72 5.66
C VAL A 91 3.02 0.57 5.99
N GLU A 92 3.19 1.46 5.00
CA GLU A 92 3.85 2.74 5.21
C GLU A 92 3.07 3.59 6.22
N SER A 93 1.76 3.79 6.02
CA SER A 93 0.94 4.59 6.93
C SER A 93 0.93 4.03 8.36
N GLU A 94 0.83 2.72 8.53
CA GLU A 94 0.87 2.03 9.83
C GLU A 94 2.24 2.12 10.52
N PHE A 95 3.33 2.06 9.74
CA PHE A 95 4.68 2.26 10.26
C PHE A 95 4.85 3.68 10.81
N TRP A 96 4.54 4.68 9.99
CA TRP A 96 4.68 6.10 10.35
C TRP A 96 3.76 6.50 11.51
N ARG A 97 2.57 5.91 11.61
CA ARG A 97 1.67 6.12 12.76
C ARG A 97 2.34 5.72 14.08
N ARG A 98 3.17 4.68 14.08
CA ARG A 98 3.88 4.18 15.26
C ARG A 98 5.20 4.89 15.55
N GLN A 99 5.64 5.82 14.69
CA GLN A 99 6.92 6.51 14.84
C GLN A 99 6.92 7.56 15.97
N ARG A 100 5.77 8.16 16.34
CA ARG A 100 5.73 9.21 17.39
C ARG A 100 6.12 8.72 18.79
N HIS A 101 6.02 7.41 19.07
CA HIS A 101 6.34 6.79 20.37
C HIS A 101 7.82 6.36 20.46
N TYR A 102 8.76 7.14 19.92
CA TYR A 102 10.18 6.73 19.77
C TYR A 102 11.21 7.69 20.31
N HIS A 103 10.85 8.93 20.66
CA HIS A 103 11.84 9.87 21.23
C HIS A 103 12.34 9.47 22.63
N GLU A 104 11.93 8.31 23.14
CA GLU A 104 12.20 7.85 24.51
C GLU A 104 13.27 6.73 24.60
N VAL A 105 13.76 6.17 23.49
CA VAL A 105 14.64 4.98 23.51
C VAL A 105 16.11 5.32 23.24
N ARG A 106 17.03 4.72 24.00
CA ARG A 106 18.49 4.84 23.82
C ARG A 106 18.95 4.41 22.41
N GLU A 107 19.89 5.16 21.83
CA GLU A 107 20.41 4.99 20.46
C GLU A 107 20.91 3.58 20.11
N CYS A 108 21.37 2.78 21.08
CA CYS A 108 21.89 1.42 20.83
C CYS A 108 20.84 0.42 20.31
N ASP A 109 19.55 0.59 20.63
CA ASP A 109 18.50 -0.38 20.29
C ASP A 109 17.60 0.06 19.12
N GLU A 110 17.85 1.24 18.56
CA GLU A 110 16.96 1.89 17.59
C GLU A 110 16.78 1.04 16.31
N LYS A 111 17.86 0.45 15.80
CA LYS A 111 17.82 -0.38 14.57
C LYS A 111 17.00 -1.65 14.75
N LEU A 112 17.16 -2.34 15.88
CA LEU A 112 16.42 -3.57 16.17
C LEU A 112 14.94 -3.24 16.38
N LEU A 113 14.65 -2.18 17.13
CA LEU A 113 13.29 -1.71 17.40
C LEU A 113 12.58 -1.25 16.12
N HIS A 114 13.28 -0.55 15.22
CA HIS A 114 12.76 -0.17 13.90
C HIS A 114 12.36 -1.40 13.08
N LYS A 115 13.23 -2.42 13.02
CA LYS A 115 12.95 -3.68 12.30
C LYS A 115 11.75 -4.43 12.88
N LEU A 116 11.68 -4.55 14.21
CA LEU A 116 10.55 -5.20 14.90
C LEU A 116 9.23 -4.47 14.62
N ARG A 117 9.20 -3.13 14.68
CA ARG A 117 7.98 -2.38 14.39
C ARG A 117 7.59 -2.43 12.92
N LEU A 118 8.55 -2.47 12.00
CA LEU A 118 8.28 -2.73 10.59
C LEU A 118 7.62 -4.11 10.41
N GLN A 119 8.14 -5.14 11.07
CA GLN A 119 7.55 -6.48 11.04
C GLN A 119 6.12 -6.50 11.60
N VAL A 120 5.86 -5.78 12.71
CA VAL A 120 4.52 -5.64 13.28
C VAL A 120 3.58 -4.88 12.33
N ALA A 121 4.04 -3.78 11.72
CA ALA A 121 3.24 -3.01 10.76
C ALA A 121 2.89 -3.84 9.52
N VAL A 122 3.86 -4.60 8.99
CA VAL A 122 3.64 -5.55 7.87
C VAL A 122 2.66 -6.63 8.28
N GLY A 123 2.89 -7.31 9.41
CA GLY A 123 2.04 -8.39 9.89
C GLY A 123 0.60 -7.94 10.12
N TYR A 124 0.41 -6.81 10.80
CA TYR A 124 -0.92 -6.22 11.02
C TYR A 124 -1.60 -5.87 9.70
N THR A 125 -0.89 -5.21 8.78
CA THR A 125 -1.45 -4.79 7.49
C THR A 125 -1.88 -5.99 6.65
N LEU A 126 -1.02 -7.00 6.55
CA LEU A 126 -1.31 -8.24 5.82
C LEU A 126 -2.50 -8.95 6.45
N PHE A 127 -2.56 -9.09 7.77
CA PHE A 127 -3.68 -9.71 8.45
C PHE A 127 -4.98 -8.95 8.20
N PHE A 128 -4.98 -7.63 8.41
CA PHE A 128 -6.17 -6.80 8.26
C PHE A 128 -6.72 -6.81 6.83
N ILE A 129 -5.88 -6.50 5.84
CA ILE A 129 -6.31 -6.43 4.44
C ILE A 129 -6.77 -7.80 3.95
N ASN A 130 -6.04 -8.89 4.24
CA ASN A 130 -6.47 -10.23 3.81
C ASN A 130 -7.74 -10.69 4.52
N SER A 131 -7.90 -10.41 5.81
CA SER A 131 -9.10 -10.80 6.55
C SER A 131 -10.33 -10.09 6.00
N VAL A 132 -10.24 -8.77 5.81
CA VAL A 132 -11.33 -7.98 5.22
C VAL A 132 -11.59 -8.44 3.78
N PHE A 133 -10.54 -8.63 2.97
CA PHE A 133 -10.69 -9.13 1.60
C PHE A 133 -11.42 -10.46 1.57
N SER A 134 -10.97 -11.43 2.37
CA SER A 134 -11.54 -12.77 2.42
C SER A 134 -13.02 -12.74 2.84
N VAL A 135 -13.33 -12.06 3.94
CA VAL A 135 -14.71 -12.00 4.47
C VAL A 135 -15.66 -11.30 3.50
N PHE A 136 -15.29 -10.12 3.01
CA PHE A 136 -16.16 -9.35 2.11
C PHE A 136 -16.27 -10.01 0.74
N CYS A 137 -15.16 -10.48 0.17
CA CYS A 137 -15.17 -11.14 -1.13
C CYS A 137 -16.00 -12.43 -1.07
N THR A 138 -15.82 -13.27 -0.05
CA THR A 138 -16.64 -14.48 0.14
C THR A 138 -18.10 -14.14 0.40
N GLY A 139 -18.39 -13.11 1.22
CA GLY A 139 -19.75 -12.63 1.45
C GLY A 139 -20.45 -12.19 0.17
N LEU A 140 -19.76 -11.40 -0.66
CA LEU A 140 -20.27 -10.96 -1.95
C LEU A 140 -20.50 -12.15 -2.89
N HIS A 141 -19.54 -13.07 -2.95
CA HIS A 141 -19.57 -14.20 -3.89
C HIS A 141 -20.63 -15.25 -3.51
N MET A 142 -20.76 -15.57 -2.23
CA MET A 142 -21.62 -16.67 -1.76
C MET A 142 -23.02 -16.24 -1.35
N TYR A 143 -23.24 -14.96 -0.98
CA TYR A 143 -24.53 -14.49 -0.48
C TYR A 143 -25.14 -13.43 -1.38
N ILE A 144 -24.44 -12.32 -1.65
CA ILE A 144 -25.03 -11.17 -2.35
C ILE A 144 -25.22 -11.45 -3.84
N PHE A 145 -24.19 -11.95 -4.51
CA PHE A 145 -24.22 -12.24 -5.95
C PHE A 145 -24.49 -13.72 -6.26
N ARG A 146 -24.90 -14.52 -5.27
CA ARG A 146 -25.15 -15.96 -5.43
C ARG A 146 -26.12 -16.28 -6.58
N HIS A 147 -27.14 -15.46 -6.74
CA HIS A 147 -28.19 -15.63 -7.74
C HIS A 147 -27.98 -14.76 -8.98
N SER A 148 -26.86 -14.03 -9.06
CA SER A 148 -26.47 -13.28 -10.25
C SER A 148 -25.76 -14.20 -11.26
N ASP A 149 -25.50 -13.68 -12.46
CA ASP A 149 -24.62 -14.37 -13.43
C ASP A 149 -23.28 -14.72 -12.76
N PRO A 150 -22.85 -16.01 -12.77
CA PRO A 150 -21.56 -16.46 -12.25
C PRO A 150 -20.38 -15.58 -12.65
N ARG A 151 -20.35 -15.11 -13.90
CA ARG A 151 -19.26 -14.27 -14.43
C ARG A 151 -19.30 -12.88 -13.81
N ALA A 152 -20.48 -12.29 -13.71
CA ALA A 152 -20.67 -11.00 -13.06
C ALA A 152 -20.31 -11.07 -11.58
N SER A 153 -20.74 -12.12 -10.88
CA SER A 153 -20.35 -12.39 -9.48
C SER A 153 -18.83 -12.47 -9.31
N PHE A 154 -18.15 -13.22 -10.19
CA PHE A 154 -16.70 -13.35 -10.15
C PHE A 154 -15.97 -12.06 -10.51
N ILE A 155 -16.46 -11.26 -11.45
CA ILE A 155 -15.85 -9.96 -11.76
C ILE A 155 -16.02 -9.02 -10.58
N LEU A 156 -17.26 -8.82 -10.12
CA LEU A 156 -17.61 -7.76 -9.18
C LEU A 156 -17.07 -8.01 -7.77
N SER A 157 -17.17 -9.24 -7.25
CA SER A 157 -16.81 -9.53 -5.85
C SER A 157 -15.35 -9.17 -5.51
N PRO A 158 -14.32 -9.72 -6.19
CA PRO A 158 -12.94 -9.40 -5.90
C PRO A 158 -12.56 -7.98 -6.34
N THR A 159 -13.06 -7.48 -7.48
CA THR A 159 -12.70 -6.14 -7.96
C THR A 159 -13.23 -5.05 -7.04
N LEU A 160 -14.49 -5.14 -6.61
CA LEU A 160 -15.10 -4.19 -5.68
C LEU A 160 -14.40 -4.23 -4.33
N THR A 161 -14.14 -5.42 -3.80
CA THR A 161 -13.47 -5.58 -2.50
C THR A 161 -12.03 -5.05 -2.54
N ALA A 162 -11.27 -5.36 -3.59
CA ALA A 162 -9.90 -4.87 -3.75
C ALA A 162 -9.85 -3.36 -3.97
N ALA A 163 -10.76 -2.80 -4.77
CA ALA A 163 -10.88 -1.36 -4.98
C ALA A 163 -11.25 -0.64 -3.67
N LEU A 164 -12.18 -1.19 -2.90
CA LEU A 164 -12.56 -0.63 -1.58
C LEU A 164 -11.38 -0.63 -0.62
N LEU A 165 -10.63 -1.72 -0.53
CA LEU A 165 -9.44 -1.82 0.32
C LEU A 165 -8.35 -0.85 -0.11
N TRP A 166 -8.14 -0.69 -1.41
CA TRP A 166 -7.23 0.31 -1.95
C TRP A 166 -7.68 1.74 -1.56
N LEU A 167 -8.97 2.06 -1.70
CA LEU A 167 -9.51 3.36 -1.27
C LEU A 167 -9.36 3.61 0.23
N VAL A 168 -9.59 2.59 1.06
CA VAL A 168 -9.36 2.67 2.51
C VAL A 168 -7.90 2.95 2.81
N ALA A 169 -6.97 2.28 2.11
CA ALA A 169 -5.54 2.50 2.27
C ALA A 169 -5.13 3.93 1.86
N GLN A 170 -5.65 4.44 0.73
CA GLN A 170 -5.42 5.84 0.32
C GLN A 170 -5.98 6.83 1.33
N LYS A 171 -7.19 6.60 1.85
CA LYS A 171 -7.80 7.47 2.86
C LYS A 171 -7.02 7.47 4.18
N ASN A 172 -6.45 6.34 4.57
CA ASN A 172 -5.58 6.26 5.75
C ASN A 172 -4.30 7.09 5.56
N GLU A 173 -3.71 7.00 4.38
CA GLU A 173 -2.55 7.80 3.99
C GLU A 173 -2.86 9.31 3.93
N GLU A 174 -4.00 9.71 3.38
CA GLU A 174 -4.45 11.10 3.42
C GLU A 174 -4.66 11.62 4.84
N SER A 175 -5.33 10.82 5.69
CA SER A 175 -5.56 11.15 7.09
C SER A 175 -4.24 11.39 7.82
N ARG A 176 -3.25 10.52 7.60
CA ARG A 176 -1.89 10.69 8.10
C ARG A 176 -1.25 11.99 7.63
N ARG A 177 -1.32 12.29 6.32
CA ARG A 177 -0.74 13.53 5.75
C ARG A 177 -1.39 14.78 6.35
N ARG A 178 -2.70 14.79 6.56
CA ARG A 178 -3.42 15.90 7.21
C ARG A 178 -2.94 16.12 8.64
N LEU A 179 -2.80 15.05 9.42
CA LEU A 179 -2.26 15.15 10.78
C LEU A 179 -0.83 15.70 10.81
N MET A 180 0.01 15.31 9.85
CA MET A 180 1.37 15.86 9.74
C MET A 180 1.38 17.34 9.34
N ALA A 181 0.47 17.76 8.44
CA ALA A 181 0.36 19.15 8.03
C ALA A 181 -0.11 20.09 9.16
N GLN A 182 -0.93 19.60 10.09
CA GLN A 182 -1.38 20.36 11.27
C GLN A 182 -0.33 20.50 12.38
N HIS A 183 0.79 19.76 12.30
CA HIS A 183 1.88 19.84 13.28
C HIS A 183 3.06 20.70 12.78
N LYS A 184 2.86 21.50 11.72
CA LYS A 184 3.76 22.57 11.27
C LYS A 184 3.22 23.92 11.71
#